data_AF-A0A401U7V5-F1
#
_entry.id   AF-A0A401U7V5-F1
#
_cell.length_a   1.000
_cell.length_b   1.000
_cell.length_c   1.000
_cell.angle_alpha   90.00
_cell.angle_beta   90.00
_cell.angle_gamma   90.00
#
_symmetry.space_group_name_H-M   'P 1'
#
loop_
_entity.id
_entity.type
_entity.pdbx_description
1 polymer ?
#
loop_
_entity_poly.entity_id
_entity_poly.type
_entity_poly.pdbx_seq_one_letter_code
_entity_poly.pdbx_strand_id
1 'polypeptide(L)'
;MNSLHHDLYQKIKRYVLSHVRDKQDAEDIVQDIFIKIQLQQHQVRNPEKLIGWMYRIAKNSIIDHYRLRKKEQTGMLVEVTDDRHIFNECVEQCLMELAKTLPSPYQEALELSEKQNISQTELAKRWNISYSGAKSRIQRARQMLKGKLQTLYRIETDAYGNILVCENREHCSCNAAHTLQEELNRII
;
A
#
# COMPACT_ATOMS: atom_id res chain seq x y z
N MET A 1 -23.99 9.22 -16.33
CA MET A 1 -22.52 9.31 -16.13
C MET A 1 -22.09 9.73 -14.71
N ASN A 2 -23.00 9.93 -13.72
CA ASN A 2 -22.65 10.67 -12.49
C ASN A 2 -22.58 9.90 -11.14
N SER A 3 -23.01 8.63 -11.01
CA SER A 3 -23.00 7.97 -9.68
C SER A 3 -21.64 7.39 -9.28
N LEU A 4 -20.91 6.77 -10.22
CA LEU A 4 -19.64 6.10 -9.91
C LEU A 4 -18.53 7.07 -9.47
N HIS A 5 -18.46 8.24 -10.10
CA HIS A 5 -17.52 9.30 -9.70
C HIS A 5 -17.85 9.86 -8.31
N HIS A 6 -19.14 9.98 -7.99
CA HIS A 6 -19.59 10.46 -6.69
C HIS A 6 -19.25 9.46 -5.57
N ASP A 7 -19.55 8.18 -5.75
CA ASP A 7 -19.26 7.14 -4.75
C ASP A 7 -17.76 7.04 -4.46
N LEU A 8 -16.96 7.16 -5.51
CA LEU A 8 -15.51 7.12 -5.41
C LEU A 8 -14.95 8.36 -4.71
N TYR A 9 -15.50 9.55 -5.02
CA TYR A 9 -15.19 10.78 -4.30
C TYR A 9 -15.43 10.63 -2.81
N GLN A 10 -16.58 10.08 -2.42
CA GLN A 10 -16.89 9.85 -1.01
C GLN A 10 -15.92 8.86 -0.34
N LYS A 11 -15.50 7.81 -1.04
CA LYS A 11 -14.53 6.82 -0.52
C LYS A 11 -13.15 7.43 -0.27
N ILE A 12 -12.63 8.19 -1.24
CA ILE A 12 -11.33 8.87 -1.09
C ILE A 12 -11.43 9.98 -0.04
N LYS A 13 -12.52 10.76 -0.01
CA LYS A 13 -12.74 11.79 1.01
C LYS A 13 -12.74 11.20 2.42
N ARG A 14 -13.47 10.11 2.65
CA ARG A 14 -13.48 9.41 3.95
C ARG A 14 -12.09 8.90 4.34
N TYR A 15 -11.37 8.33 3.37
CA TYR A 15 -9.99 7.88 3.60
C TYR A 15 -9.07 9.04 3.99
N VAL A 16 -9.12 10.18 3.31
CA VAL A 16 -8.28 11.34 3.68
C VAL A 16 -8.69 11.89 5.05
N LEU A 17 -9.99 12.01 5.33
CA LEU A 17 -10.50 12.48 6.62
C LEU A 17 -10.12 11.57 7.80
N SER A 18 -9.92 10.26 7.57
CA SER A 18 -9.45 9.35 8.62
C SER A 18 -7.94 9.46 8.88
N HIS A 19 -7.19 10.13 8.00
CA HIS A 19 -5.73 10.25 8.06
C HIS A 19 -5.23 11.67 8.33
N VAL A 20 -6.08 12.67 8.15
CA VAL A 20 -5.74 14.09 8.29
C VAL A 20 -6.55 14.69 9.43
N ARG A 21 -5.85 15.20 10.45
CA ARG A 21 -6.48 15.70 11.68
C ARG A 21 -7.28 16.99 11.48
N ASP A 22 -6.80 17.86 10.59
CA ASP A 22 -7.46 19.12 10.29
C ASP A 22 -8.45 18.95 9.14
N LYS A 23 -9.68 19.40 9.32
CA LYS A 23 -10.75 19.21 8.34
C LYS A 23 -10.56 20.07 7.09
N GLN A 24 -10.00 21.27 7.22
CA GLN A 24 -9.72 22.15 6.07
C GLN A 24 -8.57 21.57 5.25
N ASP A 25 -7.48 21.17 5.91
CA ASP A 25 -6.36 20.48 5.24
C ASP A 25 -6.84 19.22 4.48
N ALA A 26 -7.73 18.44 5.11
CA ALA A 26 -8.27 17.23 4.49
C ALA A 26 -9.08 17.53 3.21
N GLU A 27 -9.83 18.64 3.18
CA GLU A 27 -10.60 19.04 2.01
C GLU A 27 -9.69 19.51 0.87
N ASP A 28 -8.64 20.26 1.18
CA ASP A 28 -7.63 20.70 0.21
C ASP A 28 -6.87 19.49 -0.40
N ILE A 29 -6.44 18.54 0.43
CA ILE A 29 -5.76 17.32 -0.02
C ILE A 29 -6.68 16.49 -0.93
N VAL A 30 -7.96 16.36 -0.60
CA VAL A 30 -8.93 15.66 -1.45
C VAL A 30 -9.02 16.34 -2.81
N GLN A 31 -9.10 17.67 -2.84
CA GLN A 31 -9.18 18.41 -4.09
C GLN A 31 -7.93 18.16 -4.96
N ASP A 32 -6.74 18.23 -4.38
CA ASP A 32 -5.47 17.93 -5.06
C ASP A 32 -5.40 16.50 -5.59
N ILE A 33 -5.87 15.51 -4.83
CA ILE A 33 -5.93 14.12 -5.26
C ILE A 33 -6.79 13.99 -6.52
N PHE A 34 -7.97 14.63 -6.55
CA PHE A 34 -8.85 14.54 -7.72
C PHE A 34 -8.31 15.28 -8.94
N ILE A 35 -7.57 16.39 -8.75
CA ILE A 35 -6.84 17.05 -9.83
C ILE A 35 -5.78 16.11 -10.40
N LYS A 36 -4.94 15.49 -9.54
CA LYS A 36 -3.92 14.51 -9.97
C LYS A 36 -4.54 13.32 -10.69
N ILE A 37 -5.66 12.79 -10.19
CA ILE A 37 -6.40 11.71 -10.82
C ILE A 37 -6.86 12.12 -12.21
N GLN A 38 -7.52 13.28 -12.35
CA GLN A 38 -8.05 13.74 -13.64
C GLN A 38 -6.93 13.96 -14.66
N LEU A 39 -5.80 14.50 -14.22
CA LEU A 39 -4.64 14.74 -15.07
C LEU A 39 -3.95 13.45 -15.49
N GLN A 40 -3.89 12.44 -14.63
CA GLN A 40 -3.07 11.23 -14.86
C GLN A 40 -3.89 9.98 -15.20
N GLN A 41 -5.23 10.04 -15.19
CA GLN A 41 -6.11 8.88 -15.42
C GLN A 41 -5.83 8.14 -16.73
N HIS A 42 -5.37 8.86 -17.76
CA HIS A 42 -5.02 8.31 -19.07
C HIS A 42 -3.82 7.33 -19.02
N GLN A 43 -3.03 7.37 -17.94
CA GLN A 43 -1.91 6.44 -17.73
C GLN A 43 -2.36 5.07 -17.23
N VAL A 44 -3.58 4.97 -16.69
CA VAL A 44 -4.14 3.72 -16.18
C VAL A 44 -4.81 2.94 -17.30
N ARG A 45 -4.05 2.04 -17.93
CA ARG A 45 -4.55 1.20 -19.03
C ARG A 45 -5.53 0.10 -18.61
N ASN A 46 -5.59 -0.23 -17.31
CA ASN A 46 -6.45 -1.29 -16.79
C ASN A 46 -7.46 -0.73 -15.76
N PRO A 47 -8.77 -0.74 -16.06
CA PRO A 47 -9.82 -0.26 -15.16
C PRO A 47 -9.82 -0.94 -13.78
N GLU A 48 -9.43 -2.22 -13.70
CA GLU A 48 -9.38 -2.95 -12.42
C GLU A 48 -8.28 -2.41 -11.49
N LYS A 49 -7.24 -1.76 -12.03
CA LYS A 49 -6.15 -1.16 -11.25
C LYS A 49 -6.44 0.29 -10.85
N LEU A 50 -7.50 0.90 -11.38
CA LEU A 50 -7.82 2.32 -11.15
C LEU A 50 -8.02 2.61 -9.67
N ILE A 51 -8.81 1.78 -8.97
CA ILE A 51 -9.08 1.98 -7.53
C ILE A 51 -7.79 1.96 -6.71
N GLY A 52 -6.96 0.93 -6.88
CA GLY A 52 -5.68 0.83 -6.18
C GLY A 52 -4.72 1.99 -6.51
N TRP A 53 -4.69 2.43 -7.76
CA TRP A 53 -3.88 3.57 -8.18
C TRP A 53 -4.35 4.89 -7.55
N MET A 54 -5.66 5.11 -7.41
CA MET A 54 -6.19 6.31 -6.75
C MET A 54 -5.90 6.33 -5.25
N TYR A 55 -6.00 5.18 -4.57
CA TYR A 55 -5.57 5.07 -3.17
C TYR A 55 -4.07 5.33 -3.01
N ARG A 56 -3.24 4.94 -4.00
CA ARG A 56 -1.82 5.29 -4.02
C ARG A 56 -1.60 6.79 -4.14
N ILE A 57 -2.33 7.48 -5.01
CA ILE A 57 -2.29 8.96 -5.09
C ILE A 57 -2.73 9.57 -3.76
N ALA A 58 -3.82 9.07 -3.17
CA ALA A 58 -4.32 9.60 -1.91
C ALA A 58 -3.30 9.47 -0.77
N LYS A 59 -2.70 8.28 -0.63
CA LYS A 59 -1.63 8.04 0.35
C LYS A 59 -0.45 8.99 0.14
N ASN A 60 0.01 9.14 -1.10
CA ASN A 60 1.16 10.01 -1.42
C ASN A 60 0.85 11.48 -1.10
N SER A 61 -0.33 11.98 -1.48
CA SER A 61 -0.72 13.37 -1.20
C SER A 61 -0.83 13.65 0.30
N ILE A 62 -1.33 12.71 1.12
CA ILE A 62 -1.35 12.86 2.58
C ILE A 62 0.08 12.95 3.14
N ILE A 63 0.99 12.09 2.65
CA ILE A 63 2.39 12.10 3.07
C ILE A 63 3.06 13.43 2.70
N ASP A 64 2.84 13.92 1.47
CA ASP A 64 3.37 15.20 0.99
C ASP A 64 2.86 16.37 1.83
N HIS A 65 1.58 16.38 2.21
CA HIS A 65 1.01 17.41 3.09
C HIS A 65 1.75 17.50 4.42
N TYR A 66 1.88 16.36 5.11
CA TYR A 66 2.58 16.33 6.39
C TYR A 66 4.07 16.68 6.27
N ARG A 67 4.70 16.38 5.13
CA ARG A 67 6.08 16.81 4.83
C ARG A 67 6.18 18.33 4.71
N LEU A 68 5.28 18.97 3.96
CA LEU A 68 5.28 20.42 3.77
C LEU A 68 4.95 21.16 5.07
N ARG A 69 3.93 20.70 5.80
CA ARG A 69 3.54 21.30 7.08
C ARG A 69 4.66 21.22 8.13
N LYS A 70 5.40 20.10 8.17
CA LYS A 70 6.58 19.97 9.04
C LYS A 70 7.68 20.96 8.64
N LYS A 71 7.92 21.15 7.33
CA LYS A 71 8.89 22.13 6.81
C LYS A 71 8.54 23.57 7.23
N GLU A 72 7.27 23.95 7.15
CA GLU A 72 6.82 25.30 7.53
C GLU A 72 6.97 25.57 9.03
N GLN A 73 6.80 24.54 9.86
CA GLN A 73 6.91 24.67 11.32
C GLN A 73 8.36 24.68 11.83
N THR A 74 9.27 23.94 11.18
CA THR A 74 10.66 23.82 11.66
C THR A 74 11.69 24.57 10.83
N GLY A 75 11.30 25.15 9.68
CA GLY A 75 12.22 25.82 8.75
C GLY A 75 13.19 24.87 8.02
N MET A 76 13.19 23.58 8.37
CA MET A 76 14.02 22.53 7.79
C MET A 76 13.17 21.62 6.92
N LEU A 77 13.61 21.39 5.68
CA LEU A 77 13.20 20.21 4.93
C LEU A 77 13.75 19.01 5.70
N VAL A 78 12.92 18.36 6.50
CA VAL A 78 13.19 16.98 6.89
C VAL A 78 13.08 16.19 5.60
N GLU A 79 14.23 15.98 4.98
CA GLU A 79 14.40 14.99 3.93
C GLU A 79 14.01 13.66 4.57
N VAL A 80 12.83 13.14 4.21
CA VAL A 80 12.45 11.77 4.56
C VAL A 80 13.22 10.87 3.59
N THR A 81 14.53 10.87 3.72
CA THR A 81 15.46 10.19 2.83
C THR A 81 16.51 9.54 3.70
N ASP A 82 16.12 8.40 4.24
CA ASP A 82 16.85 7.14 4.16
C ASP A 82 15.95 6.09 4.81
N ASP A 83 15.49 6.37 6.03
CA ASP A 83 14.84 5.41 6.90
C ASP A 83 13.51 4.85 6.37
N ARG A 84 12.69 5.66 5.68
CA ARG A 84 11.41 5.15 5.10
C ARG A 84 11.59 4.40 3.79
N HIS A 85 12.58 4.78 2.98
CA HIS A 85 12.89 4.03 1.75
C HIS A 85 13.49 2.69 2.14
N ILE A 86 14.48 2.71 3.05
CA ILE A 86 15.05 1.52 3.68
C ILE A 86 13.96 0.67 4.36
N PHE A 87 13.04 1.27 5.11
CA PHE A 87 11.94 0.55 5.75
C PHE A 87 11.00 -0.10 4.73
N ASN A 88 10.60 0.62 3.68
CA ASN A 88 9.73 0.06 2.64
C ASN A 88 10.44 -1.07 1.87
N GLU A 89 11.72 -0.90 1.52
CA GLU A 89 12.53 -1.93 0.88
C GLU A 89 12.70 -3.15 1.80
N CYS A 90 12.93 -2.94 3.09
CA CYS A 90 13.03 -4.02 4.07
C CYS A 90 11.72 -4.79 4.22
N VAL A 91 10.59 -4.09 4.29
CA VAL A 91 9.25 -4.69 4.35
C VAL A 91 8.95 -5.45 3.05
N GLU A 92 9.25 -4.86 1.89
CA GLU A 92 9.09 -5.51 0.60
C GLU A 92 9.91 -6.80 0.52
N GLN A 93 11.19 -6.75 0.92
CA GLN A 93 12.06 -7.91 0.97
C GLN A 93 11.49 -9.00 1.91
N CYS A 94 11.03 -8.63 3.11
CA CYS A 94 10.43 -9.58 4.05
C CYS A 94 9.16 -10.25 3.49
N LEU A 95 8.29 -9.47 2.84
CA LEU A 95 7.09 -9.99 2.20
C LEU A 95 7.42 -10.95 1.06
N MET A 96 8.46 -10.64 0.27
CA MET A 96 8.92 -11.48 -0.82
C MET A 96 9.56 -12.79 -0.32
N GLU A 97 10.35 -12.75 0.75
CA GLU A 97 10.86 -13.99 1.36
C GLU A 97 9.72 -14.87 1.91
N LEU A 98 8.71 -14.26 2.53
CA LEU A 98 7.53 -15.00 2.97
C LEU A 98 6.75 -15.59 1.79
N ALA A 99 6.65 -14.85 0.67
CA ALA A 99 5.99 -15.31 -0.55
C ALA A 99 6.67 -16.54 -1.18
N LYS A 100 8.00 -16.68 -1.06
CA LYS A 100 8.73 -17.88 -1.52
C LYS A 100 8.31 -19.16 -0.81
N THR A 101 7.67 -19.07 0.35
CA THR A 101 7.15 -20.23 1.09
C THR A 101 5.78 -20.69 0.60
N LEU A 102 5.20 -20.01 -0.40
CA LEU A 102 3.95 -20.41 -1.03
C LEU A 102 4.19 -21.56 -2.03
N PRO A 103 3.25 -22.50 -2.19
CA PRO A 103 3.38 -23.54 -3.20
C PRO A 103 3.23 -22.96 -4.62
N SER A 104 3.98 -23.52 -5.57
CA SER A 104 3.71 -23.35 -7.01
C SER A 104 2.31 -23.92 -7.34
N PRO A 105 1.47 -23.25 -8.14
CA PRO A 105 1.75 -22.11 -9.02
C PRO A 105 1.48 -20.72 -8.42
N TYR A 106 1.19 -20.61 -7.12
CA TYR A 106 0.76 -19.35 -6.48
C TYR A 106 1.93 -18.40 -6.20
N GLN A 107 3.07 -18.94 -5.77
CA GLN A 107 4.32 -18.18 -5.61
C GLN A 107 4.67 -17.44 -6.90
N GLU A 108 4.80 -18.18 -8.01
CA GLU A 108 5.19 -17.63 -9.31
C GLU A 108 4.19 -16.57 -9.80
N ALA A 109 2.89 -16.77 -9.54
CA ALA A 109 1.85 -15.80 -9.91
C ALA A 109 2.07 -14.46 -9.19
N LEU A 110 2.42 -14.53 -7.91
CA LEU A 110 2.62 -13.36 -7.06
C LEU A 110 3.92 -12.65 -7.41
N GLU A 111 5.02 -13.37 -7.60
CA GLU A 111 6.31 -12.78 -8.00
C GLU A 111 6.20 -12.06 -9.35
N LEU A 112 5.61 -12.70 -10.36
CA LEU A 112 5.46 -12.09 -11.70
C LEU A 112 4.53 -10.87 -11.65
N SER A 113 3.45 -10.93 -10.88
CA SER A 113 2.47 -9.84 -10.77
C SER A 113 3.03 -8.64 -9.99
N GLU A 114 3.67 -8.87 -8.85
CA GLU A 114 4.09 -7.80 -7.93
C GLU A 114 5.49 -7.27 -8.27
N LYS A 115 6.47 -8.15 -8.55
CA LYS A 115 7.86 -7.74 -8.84
C LYS A 115 8.05 -7.30 -10.29
N GLN A 116 7.48 -8.05 -11.23
CA GLN A 116 7.66 -7.78 -12.67
C GLN A 116 6.51 -6.96 -13.29
N ASN A 117 5.52 -6.57 -12.47
CA ASN A 117 4.33 -5.81 -12.90
C ASN A 117 3.57 -6.45 -14.09
N ILE A 118 3.70 -7.77 -14.28
CA ILE A 118 3.05 -8.49 -15.37
C ILE A 118 1.55 -8.46 -15.16
N SER A 119 0.80 -8.08 -16.19
CA SER A 119 -0.66 -8.06 -16.12
C SER A 119 -1.22 -9.48 -16.04
N GLN A 120 -2.40 -9.64 -15.44
CA GLN A 120 -3.09 -10.93 -15.39
C GLN A 120 -3.37 -11.50 -16.79
N THR A 121 -3.56 -10.64 -17.80
CA THR A 121 -3.74 -11.02 -19.20
C THR A 121 -2.46 -11.57 -19.81
N GLU A 122 -1.31 -10.97 -19.50
CA GLU A 122 -0.01 -11.43 -19.98
C GLU A 122 0.44 -12.71 -19.27
N LEU A 123 0.14 -12.83 -17.98
CA LEU A 123 0.35 -14.04 -17.19
C LEU A 123 -0.47 -15.22 -17.73
N ALA A 124 -1.74 -14.96 -18.10
CA ALA A 124 -2.62 -15.96 -18.70
C ALA A 124 -2.06 -16.48 -20.04
N LYS A 125 -1.56 -15.59 -20.90
CA LYS A 125 -0.90 -15.96 -22.16
C LYS A 125 0.36 -16.77 -21.91
N ARG A 126 1.24 -16.31 -21.03
CA ARG A 126 2.53 -16.95 -20.72
C ARG A 126 2.35 -18.39 -20.22
N TRP A 127 1.34 -18.63 -19.41
CA TRP A 127 1.06 -19.95 -18.85
C TRP A 127 0.05 -20.77 -19.66
N ASN A 128 -0.44 -20.25 -20.78
CA ASN A 128 -1.48 -20.87 -21.60
C ASN A 128 -2.73 -21.29 -20.78
N ILE A 129 -3.23 -20.37 -19.94
CA ILE A 129 -4.43 -20.57 -19.12
C ILE A 129 -5.46 -19.48 -19.39
N SER A 130 -6.68 -19.65 -18.86
CA SER A 130 -7.68 -18.59 -18.89
C SER A 130 -7.26 -17.39 -18.02
N TYR A 131 -7.72 -16.21 -18.41
CA TYR A 131 -7.59 -14.99 -17.59
C TYR A 131 -8.17 -15.19 -16.17
N SER A 132 -9.32 -15.88 -16.06
CA SER A 132 -9.92 -16.24 -14.77
C SER A 132 -9.02 -17.17 -13.94
N GLY A 133 -8.29 -18.07 -14.58
CA GLY A 133 -7.28 -18.93 -13.95
C GLY A 133 -6.10 -18.13 -13.40
N ALA A 134 -5.55 -17.20 -14.18
CA ALA A 134 -4.48 -16.29 -13.75
C ALA A 134 -4.92 -15.42 -12.57
N LYS A 135 -6.10 -14.79 -12.67
CA LYS A 135 -6.71 -13.98 -11.61
C LYS A 135 -6.92 -14.78 -10.32
N SER A 136 -7.46 -16.00 -10.42
CA SER A 136 -7.69 -16.86 -9.26
C SER A 136 -6.39 -17.27 -8.56
N ARG A 137 -5.33 -17.54 -9.32
CA ARG A 137 -4.01 -17.88 -8.75
C ARG A 137 -3.40 -16.70 -7.98
N ILE A 138 -3.43 -15.49 -8.54
CA ILE A 138 -2.94 -14.29 -7.85
C ILE A 138 -3.75 -14.01 -6.59
N GLN A 139 -5.08 -14.11 -6.66
CA GLN A 139 -5.95 -13.89 -5.51
C GLN A 139 -5.67 -14.90 -4.39
N ARG A 140 -5.55 -16.20 -4.72
CA ARG A 140 -5.20 -17.23 -3.75
C ARG A 140 -3.82 -17.00 -3.15
N ALA A 141 -2.83 -16.62 -3.95
CA ALA A 141 -1.50 -16.28 -3.46
C ALA A 141 -1.54 -15.16 -2.41
N ARG A 142 -2.27 -14.07 -2.67
CA ARG A 142 -2.47 -12.98 -1.71
C ARG A 142 -3.17 -13.42 -0.42
N GLN A 143 -4.19 -14.28 -0.53
CA GLN A 143 -4.87 -14.84 0.64
C GLN A 143 -3.95 -15.71 1.49
N MET A 144 -3.13 -16.55 0.86
CA MET A 144 -2.17 -17.40 1.57
C MET A 144 -1.08 -16.56 2.26
N LEU A 145 -0.57 -15.52 1.58
CA LEU A 145 0.39 -14.59 2.16
C LEU A 145 -0.21 -13.86 3.36
N LYS A 146 -1.46 -13.37 3.24
CA LYS A 146 -2.20 -12.77 4.36
C LYS A 146 -2.35 -13.74 5.53
N GLY A 147 -2.71 -14.99 5.27
CA GLY A 147 -2.83 -16.01 6.31
C GLY A 147 -1.51 -16.22 7.06
N LYS A 148 -0.39 -16.37 6.33
CA LYS A 148 0.94 -16.47 6.93
C LYS A 148 1.32 -15.24 7.77
N LEU A 149 1.02 -14.03 7.27
CA LEU A 149 1.23 -12.81 8.03
C LEU A 149 0.42 -12.79 9.33
N GLN A 150 -0.83 -13.27 9.31
CA GLN A 150 -1.67 -13.33 10.51
C GLN A 150 -1.24 -14.43 11.50
N THR A 151 -0.56 -15.48 11.02
CA THR A 151 0.09 -16.47 11.88
C THR A 151 1.32 -15.90 12.59
N LEU A 152 2.13 -15.12 11.87
CA LEU A 152 3.37 -14.54 12.38
C LEU A 152 3.16 -13.27 13.19
N TYR A 153 2.12 -12.51 12.87
CA TYR A 153 1.84 -11.20 13.44
C TYR A 153 0.38 -11.10 13.88
N ARG A 154 0.15 -10.48 15.03
CA ARG A 154 -1.16 -9.93 15.38
C ARG A 154 -1.31 -8.61 14.65
N ILE A 155 -2.08 -8.65 13.57
CA ILE A 155 -2.41 -7.49 12.76
C ILE A 155 -3.86 -7.13 13.02
N GLU A 156 -4.09 -5.94 13.58
CA GLU A 156 -5.42 -5.35 13.72
C GLU A 156 -5.57 -4.23 12.71
N THR A 157 -6.73 -4.18 12.05
CA THR A 157 -7.03 -3.13 11.09
C THR A 157 -8.32 -2.42 11.43
N ASP A 158 -8.41 -1.14 11.10
CA ASP A 158 -9.67 -0.43 11.13
C ASP A 158 -10.61 -0.86 9.99
N ALA A 159 -11.81 -0.26 9.94
CA ALA A 159 -12.81 -0.53 8.90
C ALA A 159 -12.35 -0.16 7.47
N TYR A 160 -11.24 0.56 7.34
CA TYR A 160 -10.67 1.02 6.07
C TYR A 160 -9.42 0.23 5.66
N GLY A 161 -9.00 -0.74 6.48
CA GLY A 161 -7.83 -1.58 6.22
C GLY A 161 -6.51 -0.97 6.68
N ASN A 162 -6.54 0.10 7.47
CA ASN A 162 -5.34 0.69 8.05
C ASN A 162 -4.87 -0.18 9.21
N ILE A 163 -3.57 -0.44 9.29
CA ILE A 163 -2.98 -1.24 10.36
C ILE A 163 -2.98 -0.40 11.64
N LEU A 164 -3.76 -0.82 12.64
CA LEU A 164 -3.84 -0.23 13.98
C LEU A 164 -2.82 -0.86 14.93
N VAL A 165 -2.59 -2.17 14.80
CA VAL A 165 -1.65 -2.94 15.60
C VAL A 165 -0.92 -3.91 14.68
N CYS A 166 0.40 -4.01 14.83
CA CYS A 166 1.23 -5.03 14.19
C CYS A 166 2.25 -5.52 15.21
N GLU A 167 1.88 -6.54 15.97
CA GLU A 167 2.72 -7.14 16.99
C GLU A 167 3.21 -8.50 16.50
N ASN A 168 4.50 -8.77 16.69
CA ASN A 168 5.04 -10.06 16.34
C ASN A 168 4.58 -11.13 17.34
N ARG A 169 4.12 -12.28 16.84
CA ARG A 169 3.74 -13.42 17.68
C ARG A 169 4.96 -14.25 18.12
N GLU A 170 6.03 -14.30 17.32
CA GLU A 170 7.35 -14.83 17.69
C GLU A 170 8.47 -14.21 16.81
N HIS A 171 9.51 -13.66 17.47
CA HIS A 171 10.76 -13.09 16.91
C HIS A 171 10.97 -13.31 15.40
N CYS A 172 10.65 -12.29 14.60
CA CYS A 172 11.01 -12.27 13.20
C CYS A 172 12.49 -11.89 13.11
N SER A 173 13.25 -12.68 12.36
CA SER A 173 14.66 -12.44 12.03
C SER A 173 14.87 -11.28 11.05
N CYS A 174 13.93 -10.34 10.96
CA CYS A 174 14.16 -9.08 10.27
C CYS A 174 14.76 -8.10 11.28
N ASN A 175 16.05 -7.77 11.11
CA ASN A 175 16.79 -6.81 11.93
C ASN A 175 16.20 -5.37 11.93
N ALA A 176 15.06 -5.13 11.26
CA ALA A 176 14.36 -3.85 11.29
C ALA A 176 13.50 -3.63 12.55
N ALA A 177 13.21 -4.68 13.33
CA ALA A 177 12.47 -4.54 14.58
C ALA A 177 13.29 -3.83 15.69
N HIS A 178 14.63 -3.88 15.61
CA HIS A 178 15.49 -3.20 16.59
C HIS A 178 15.45 -1.67 16.45
N THR A 179 15.30 -1.15 15.23
CA THR A 179 15.37 0.29 14.97
C THR A 179 14.14 1.05 15.46
N LEU A 180 12.94 0.43 15.43
CA LEU A 180 11.70 1.07 15.89
C LEU A 180 11.62 1.15 17.43
N GLN A 181 12.18 0.16 18.13
CA GLN A 181 12.20 0.16 19.60
C GLN A 181 13.28 1.11 20.15
N GLU A 182 14.41 1.23 19.46
CA GLU A 182 15.50 2.15 19.82
C GLU A 182 15.13 3.63 19.57
N GLU A 183 14.38 3.92 18.51
CA GLU A 183 13.85 5.28 18.23
C GLU A 183 12.75 5.69 19.22
N LEU A 184 11.89 4.76 19.67
CA LEU A 184 10.87 5.06 20.69
C LEU A 184 11.50 5.40 22.05
N ASN A 185 12.59 4.72 22.41
CA ASN A 185 13.33 4.92 23.67
C ASN A 185 14.21 6.17 23.68
N ARG A 186 14.36 6.88 22.56
CA ARG A 186 15.04 8.19 22.49
C ARG A 186 14.10 9.38 22.71
N ILE A 187 12.79 9.14 22.72
CA ILE A 187 11.75 10.17 22.81
C ILE A 187 11.11 10.23 24.21
N ILE A 188 11.41 9.26 25.09
CA ILE A 188 11.09 9.29 26.52
C ILE A 188 12.37 9.54 27.31
#